data_AF-A0A8K0UA19-F1
#
_entry.id   AF-A0A8K0UA19-F1
#
_cell.length_a   1.000
_cell.length_b   1.000
_cell.length_c   1.000
_cell.angle_alpha   90.00
_cell.angle_beta   90.00
_cell.angle_gamma   90.00
#
_symmetry.space_group_name_H-M   'P 1'
#
loop_
_entity.id
_entity.type
_entity.pdbx_description
1 polymer ?
#
loop_
_entity_poly.entity_id
_entity_poly.type
_entity_poly.pdbx_seq_one_letter_code
_entity_poly.pdbx_strand_id
1 'polypeptide(L)'
;MENDQGVLVDLYVPRKCAATNRLITSKDHASVQINIVDVDANGRALSTYTSFALCGQVRSQGESDDSLNRLATKAGLLRNVWAYQK
;
A
#
# COMPACT_ATOMS: atom_id res chain seq x y z
N MET A 1 7.63 -15.05 -12.84
CA MET A 1 7.89 -16.44 -13.27
C MET A 1 9.08 -16.41 -14.19
N GLU A 2 10.08 -17.23 -13.92
CA GLU A 2 11.27 -17.38 -14.76
C GLU A 2 11.20 -18.73 -15.49
N ASN A 3 11.73 -18.80 -16.71
CA ASN A 3 11.95 -20.07 -17.39
C ASN A 3 13.24 -20.75 -16.91
N ASP A 4 13.53 -21.94 -17.41
CA ASP A 4 14.72 -22.72 -17.06
C ASP A 4 16.06 -22.03 -17.42
N GLN A 5 16.01 -20.97 -18.23
CA GLN A 5 17.16 -20.14 -18.60
C GLN A 5 17.29 -18.87 -17.73
N GLY A 6 16.45 -18.72 -16.70
CA GLY A 6 16.45 -17.56 -15.79
C GLY A 6 15.83 -16.29 -16.40
N VAL A 7 15.08 -16.40 -17.50
CA VAL A 7 14.44 -15.25 -18.15
C VAL A 7 13.04 -15.05 -17.60
N LEU A 8 12.72 -13.81 -17.18
CA LEU A 8 11.38 -13.43 -16.76
C LEU A 8 10.41 -13.53 -17.96
N VAL A 9 9.46 -14.47 -17.89
CA VAL A 9 8.49 -14.71 -18.96
C VAL A 9 7.14 -14.01 -18.76
N ASP A 10 6.90 -13.44 -17.56
CA ASP A 10 5.66 -12.75 -17.26
C ASP A 10 5.59 -11.38 -17.94
N LEU A 11 4.43 -11.08 -18.55
CA LEU A 11 4.17 -9.76 -19.18
C LEU A 11 4.21 -8.61 -18.17
N TYR A 12 3.80 -8.86 -16.93
CA TYR A 12 3.88 -7.89 -15.83
C TYR A 12 3.81 -8.63 -14.49
N VAL A 13 4.41 -8.05 -13.46
CA VAL A 13 4.26 -8.50 -12.07
C VAL A 13 3.20 -7.63 -11.40
N PRO A 14 2.04 -8.17 -10.97
CA PRO A 14 0.98 -7.37 -10.38
C PRO A 14 1.39 -6.72 -9.06
N ARG A 15 0.72 -5.61 -8.73
CA ARG A 15 0.86 -4.95 -7.41
C ARG A 15 0.29 -5.85 -6.31
N LYS A 16 0.80 -5.69 -5.09
CA LYS A 16 0.27 -6.34 -3.89
C LYS A 16 -0.38 -5.32 -2.97
N CYS A 17 -1.49 -5.72 -2.35
CA CYS A 17 -2.13 -4.94 -1.31
C CYS A 17 -1.20 -4.84 -0.08
N ALA A 18 -0.91 -3.63 0.36
CA ALA A 18 -0.05 -3.39 1.52
C ALA A 18 -0.66 -3.94 2.83
N ALA A 19 -1.99 -4.03 2.91
CA ALA A 19 -2.68 -4.48 4.11
C ALA A 19 -2.69 -6.02 4.26
N THR A 20 -2.85 -6.75 3.15
CA THR A 20 -3.13 -8.21 3.15
C THR A 20 -2.13 -9.03 2.35
N ASN A 21 -1.18 -8.42 1.64
CA ASN A 21 -0.27 -9.05 0.68
C ASN A 21 -0.96 -9.79 -0.48
N ARG A 22 -2.27 -9.64 -0.64
CA ARG A 22 -3.02 -10.20 -1.77
C ARG A 22 -2.65 -9.48 -3.06
N LEU A 23 -2.59 -10.20 -4.17
CA LEU A 23 -2.41 -9.62 -5.50
C LEU A 23 -3.61 -8.73 -5.87
N ILE A 24 -3.32 -7.54 -6.39
CA ILE A 24 -4.31 -6.63 -7.00
C ILE A 24 -4.40 -7.00 -8.48
N THR A 25 -5.54 -7.53 -8.90
CA THR A 25 -5.76 -7.97 -10.28
C THR A 25 -6.02 -6.78 -11.20
N SER A 26 -5.85 -6.97 -12.51
CA SER A 26 -6.05 -5.92 -13.52
C SER A 26 -7.50 -5.43 -13.65
N LYS A 27 -8.48 -6.20 -13.16
CA LYS A 27 -9.92 -5.86 -13.16
C LYS A 27 -10.45 -5.41 -11.81
N ASP A 28 -9.59 -5.28 -10.79
CA ASP A 28 -9.98 -4.70 -9.52
C ASP A 28 -10.02 -3.17 -9.62
N HIS A 29 -11.13 -2.66 -10.16
CA HIS A 29 -11.41 -1.23 -10.30
C HIS A 29 -11.77 -0.53 -8.98
N ALA A 30 -11.98 -1.29 -7.90
CA ALA A 30 -12.21 -0.75 -6.57
C ALA A 30 -10.90 -0.54 -5.79
N SER A 31 -9.78 -1.12 -6.26
CA SER A 31 -8.45 -0.89 -5.69
C SER A 31 -8.00 0.56 -5.83
N VAL A 32 -7.20 1.02 -4.88
CA VAL A 32 -6.59 2.36 -4.91
C VAL A 32 -5.12 2.32 -4.58
N GLN A 33 -4.43 3.37 -5.02
CA GLN A 33 -3.08 3.68 -4.59
C GLN A 33 -3.11 5.06 -3.95
N ILE A 34 -2.73 5.13 -2.68
CA ILE A 34 -2.69 6.37 -1.90
C ILE A 34 -1.23 6.79 -1.79
N ASN A 35 -0.92 7.99 -2.25
CA ASN A 35 0.40 8.59 -2.10
C ASN A 35 0.35 9.62 -0.98
N ILE A 36 1.16 9.42 0.05
CA ILE A 36 1.33 10.35 1.17
C ILE A 36 2.61 11.14 0.91
N VAL A 37 2.48 12.46 0.81
CA VAL A 37 3.62 13.33 0.52
C VAL A 37 4.58 13.39 1.70
N ASP A 38 5.88 13.33 1.42
CA ASP A 38 6.88 13.56 2.45
C ASP A 38 7.02 15.06 2.72
N VAL A 39 7.32 15.44 3.95
CA VAL A 39 7.44 16.84 4.37
C VAL A 39 8.84 17.15 4.87
N ASP A 40 9.33 18.36 4.58
CA ASP A 40 10.58 18.87 5.15
C ASP A 40 10.40 19.33 6.60
N ALA A 41 11.49 19.74 7.25
CA ALA A 41 11.48 20.23 8.63
C ALA A 41 10.62 21.50 8.83
N ASN A 42 10.29 22.23 7.76
CA ASN A 42 9.43 23.41 7.78
C ASN A 42 7.96 23.07 7.47
N GLY A 43 7.64 21.79 7.29
CA GLY A 43 6.29 21.32 6.94
C GLY A 43 5.93 21.53 5.47
N ARG A 44 6.90 21.77 4.58
CA ARG A 44 6.66 21.93 3.15
C ARG A 44 6.67 20.58 2.46
N ALA A 45 5.71 20.38 1.56
CA ALA A 45 5.62 19.19 0.72
C ALA A 45 6.87 19.04 -0.17
N LEU A 46 7.43 17.84 -0.20
CA LEU A 46 8.48 17.42 -1.10
C LEU A 46 7.89 16.78 -2.37
N SER A 47 8.73 16.52 -3.37
CA SER A 47 8.34 15.76 -4.57
C SER A 47 8.32 14.24 -4.36
N THR A 48 8.72 13.77 -3.18
CA THR A 48 8.73 12.36 -2.81
C THR A 48 7.48 11.99 -2.04
N TYR A 49 7.11 10.71 -2.07
CA TYR A 49 5.93 10.20 -1.41
C TYR A 49 6.11 8.75 -0.96
N THR A 50 5.45 8.43 0.14
CA THR A 50 5.24 7.06 0.59
C THR A 50 3.90 6.54 0.06
N SER A 51 3.92 5.48 -0.73
CA SER A 51 2.71 4.95 -1.39
C SER A 51 2.18 3.66 -0.76
N PHE A 52 0.87 3.57 -0.54
CA PHE A 52 0.19 2.35 -0.09
C PHE A 52 -0.87 1.93 -1.12
N ALA A 53 -0.78 0.69 -1.59
CA ALA A 53 -1.80 0.09 -2.44
C ALA A 53 -2.79 -0.71 -1.59
N LEU A 54 -4.08 -0.44 -1.73
CA LEU A 54 -5.16 -1.18 -1.05
C LEU A 54 -6.04 -1.85 -2.10
N CYS A 55 -6.29 -3.16 -1.93
CA CYS A 55 -7.19 -3.90 -2.81
C CYS A 55 -8.66 -3.52 -2.55
N GLY A 56 -9.50 -3.74 -3.55
CA GLY A 56 -10.93 -3.45 -3.47
C GLY A 56 -11.62 -4.18 -2.33
N GLN A 57 -11.23 -5.42 -2.04
CA GLN A 57 -11.82 -6.21 -0.95
C GLN A 57 -11.71 -5.52 0.42
N VAL A 58 -10.53 -5.03 0.79
CA VAL A 58 -10.30 -4.36 2.09
C VAL A 58 -11.17 -3.10 2.19
N ARG A 59 -11.30 -2.35 1.09
CA ARG A 59 -12.18 -1.18 1.03
C ARG A 59 -13.65 -1.54 1.15
N SER A 60 -14.10 -2.59 0.47
CA SER A 60 -15.50 -3.06 0.53
C SER A 60 -15.90 -3.57 1.91
N GLN A 61 -14.94 -4.07 2.70
CA GLN A 61 -15.18 -4.54 4.07
C GLN A 61 -15.19 -3.40 5.10
N GLY A 62 -14.81 -2.17 4.73
CA GLY A 62 -14.67 -1.06 5.67
C GLY A 62 -13.35 -1.04 6.46
N GLU A 63 -12.50 -2.06 6.29
CA GLU A 63 -11.23 -2.24 7.00
C GLU A 63 -10.09 -1.37 6.43
N SER A 64 -10.37 -0.52 5.43
CA SER A 64 -9.34 0.31 4.79
C SER A 64 -8.78 1.39 5.70
N ASP A 65 -9.62 1.96 6.58
CA ASP A 65 -9.20 3.03 7.48
C ASP A 65 -8.21 2.51 8.55
N ASP A 66 -8.59 1.46 9.28
CA ASP A 66 -7.71 0.82 10.26
C ASP A 66 -6.40 0.32 9.62
N SER A 67 -6.52 -0.32 8.45
CA SER A 67 -5.35 -0.77 7.69
C SER A 67 -4.39 0.36 7.35
N LEU A 68 -4.90 1.53 6.95
CA LEU A 68 -4.07 2.69 6.63
C LEU A 68 -3.42 3.27 7.89
N ASN A 69 -4.17 3.41 8.99
CA ASN A 69 -3.65 3.88 10.27
C ASN A 69 -2.50 2.99 10.78
N ARG A 70 -2.67 1.67 10.70
CA ARG A 70 -1.62 0.69 11.02
C ARG A 70 -0.39 0.83 10.12
N LEU A 71 -0.59 0.92 8.80
CA LEU A 71 0.50 1.00 7.82
C LEU A 71 1.28 2.31 7.96
N ALA A 72 0.59 3.44 8.09
CA ALA A 72 1.20 4.76 8.25
C ALA A 72 1.96 4.88 9.59
N THR A 73 1.42 4.32 10.68
CA THR A 73 2.13 4.24 11.97
C THR A 73 3.39 3.39 11.84
N LYS A 74 3.33 2.22 11.16
CA LYS A 74 4.51 1.37 10.91
C LYS A 74 5.56 2.05 10.03
N ALA A 75 5.13 2.89 9.09
CA ALA A 75 6.02 3.69 8.25
C ALA A 75 6.59 4.93 8.97
N GLY A 76 6.21 5.17 10.23
CA GLY A 76 6.69 6.32 11.02
C GLY A 76 6.01 7.65 10.68
N LEU A 77 4.92 7.63 9.90
CA LEU A 77 4.18 8.83 9.48
C LEU A 77 3.18 9.31 10.54
N LEU A 78 2.74 8.42 11.42
CA LEU A 78 1.78 8.70 12.49
C LEU A 78 2.33 8.23 13.84
N ARG A 79 1.94 8.91 14.92
CA ARG A 79 2.30 8.56 16.29
C ARG A 79 1.05 8.49 17.15
N ASN A 80 0.91 7.39 17.92
CA ASN A 80 -0.19 7.16 18.86
C ASN A 80 -1.62 7.13 18.25
N VAL A 81 -1.74 7.00 16.92
CA VAL A 81 -3.05 6.91 16.25
C VAL A 81 -3.57 5.48 16.24
N TRP A 82 -2.68 4.50 16.13
CA TRP A 82 -3.01 3.08 16.09
C TRP A 82 -2.31 2.33 17.22
N ALA A 83 -3.03 1.43 17.88
CA ALA A 83 -2.48 0.50 18.87
C ALA A 83 -2.99 -0.90 18.58
N TYR A 84 -2.10 -1.89 18.69
CA TYR A 84 -2.50 -3.29 18.59
C TYR A 84 -3.34 -3.65 19.81
N GLN A 85 -4.64 -3.84 19.61
CA GLN A 85 -5.49 -4.43 20.63
C GLN A 85 -5.36 -5.95 20.53
N LYS A 86 -4.91 -6.55 21.62
CA LYS A 86 -4.72 -8.00 21.75
C LYS A 86 -6.03 -8.68 22.14
#